data_AF-A0A7S3GZ87-F1
#
_entry.id   AF-A0A7S3GZ87-F1
#
_cell.length_a   1.000
_cell.length_b   1.000
_cell.length_c   1.000
_cell.angle_alpha   90.00
_cell.angle_beta   90.00
_cell.angle_gamma   90.00
#
_symmetry.space_group_name_H-M   'P 1'
#
loop_
_entity.id
_entity.type
_entity.pdbx_description
1 polymer ?
#
loop_
_entity_poly.entity_id
_entity_poly.type
_entity_poly.pdbx_seq_one_letter_code
_entity_poly.pdbx_strand_id
1 'polypeptide(L)'
;EEAKEEGDIDSVEDVADIGGGVPLFKDFGFEDWALLQLRYELFLLQAAYKKDVNDSDRPGVTDAHFGFYYNRYFRKNLSPKSYGVDTNQDLAKLVKDSIAWEADVLTSPLTCEPTDTSFFVKATETHRRERQRRVDAGDETARLKIAPDAMKKAGSGGSGGKGGGNKGGGKGWKKW
;
A
#
# COMPACT_ATOMS: atom_id res chain seq x y z
N GLU A 1 -0.84 26.19 -23.15
CA GLU A 1 -0.83 26.26 -21.69
C GLU A 1 0.59 25.89 -21.26
N GLU A 2 1.33 26.85 -20.73
CA GLU A 2 2.72 26.63 -20.33
C GLU A 2 2.74 25.60 -19.19
N ALA A 3 3.41 24.47 -19.42
CA ALA A 3 3.79 23.57 -18.34
C ALA A 3 4.68 24.39 -17.39
N LYS A 4 4.10 24.85 -16.27
CA LYS A 4 4.90 25.39 -15.16
C LYS A 4 5.99 24.37 -14.89
N GLU A 5 7.25 24.83 -14.85
CA GLU A 5 8.36 24.00 -14.39
C GLU A 5 7.97 23.41 -13.04
N GLU A 6 7.61 22.12 -13.08
CA GLU A 6 7.29 21.31 -11.94
C GLU A 6 8.59 21.21 -11.13
N GLY A 7 8.77 22.13 -10.17
CA GLY A 7 10.01 22.30 -9.42
C GLY A 7 10.53 21.01 -8.81
N ASP A 8 11.82 21.00 -8.48
CA ASP A 8 12.54 19.86 -7.92
C ASP A 8 11.87 19.36 -6.63
N ILE A 9 11.24 18.18 -6.71
CA ILE A 9 10.48 17.56 -5.62
C ILE A 9 11.37 17.28 -4.42
N ASP A 10 12.62 16.92 -4.65
CA ASP A 10 13.53 16.52 -3.59
C ASP A 10 13.84 17.71 -2.67
N SER A 11 13.85 18.93 -3.24
CA SER A 11 14.07 20.19 -2.52
C SER A 11 12.88 20.66 -1.66
N VAL A 12 11.70 20.04 -1.76
CA VAL A 12 10.50 20.44 -0.99
C VAL A 12 10.69 20.14 0.50
N GLU A 13 10.68 21.16 1.36
CA GLU A 13 10.81 20.97 2.82
C GLU A 13 9.48 20.57 3.48
N ASP A 14 8.38 21.24 3.12
CA ASP A 14 7.04 20.95 3.62
C ASP A 14 6.14 20.43 2.50
N VAL A 15 5.79 19.15 2.55
CA VAL A 15 4.91 18.53 1.55
C VAL A 15 3.45 19.01 1.65
N ALA A 16 3.07 19.66 2.76
CA ALA A 16 1.75 20.25 2.95
C ALA A 16 1.67 21.71 2.44
N ASP A 17 2.79 22.39 2.24
CA ASP A 17 2.85 23.74 1.68
C ASP A 17 4.11 23.93 0.82
N ILE A 18 3.96 23.75 -0.50
CA ILE A 18 5.02 24.05 -1.49
C ILE A 18 5.03 25.52 -1.93
N GLY A 19 4.30 26.38 -1.21
CA GLY A 19 4.11 27.78 -1.49
C GLY A 19 2.64 28.15 -1.67
N GLY A 20 2.19 29.17 -0.94
CA GLY A 20 0.82 29.69 -1.05
C GLY A 20 -0.26 28.79 -0.47
N GLY A 21 0.09 27.90 0.47
CA GLY A 21 -0.85 26.96 1.10
C GLY A 21 -1.23 25.79 0.20
N VAL A 22 -0.43 25.50 -0.82
CA VAL A 22 -0.69 24.44 -1.79
C VAL A 22 0.09 23.19 -1.38
N PRO A 23 -0.56 22.04 -1.12
CA PRO A 23 0.17 20.81 -0.83
C PRO A 23 0.77 20.19 -2.09
N LEU A 24 1.87 19.44 -1.93
CA LEU A 24 2.52 18.72 -3.03
C LEU A 24 1.61 17.65 -3.65
N PHE A 25 0.73 17.06 -2.85
CA PHE A 25 -0.22 16.01 -3.24
C PHE A 25 -1.56 16.55 -3.75
N LYS A 26 -1.66 17.83 -4.11
CA LYS A 26 -2.92 18.46 -4.55
C LYS A 26 -3.57 17.76 -5.75
N ASP A 27 -2.76 17.21 -6.66
CA ASP A 27 -3.20 16.60 -7.93
C ASP A 27 -3.24 15.06 -7.85
N PHE A 28 -3.16 14.47 -6.65
CA PHE A 28 -3.20 13.02 -6.50
C PHE A 28 -4.57 12.46 -6.90
N GLY A 29 -4.53 11.54 -7.86
CA GLY A 29 -5.67 10.70 -8.22
C GLY A 29 -5.82 9.51 -7.27
N PHE A 30 -6.84 8.68 -7.53
CA PHE A 30 -7.07 7.45 -6.79
C PHE A 30 -5.85 6.53 -6.79
N GLU A 31 -5.22 6.37 -7.96
CA GLU A 31 -4.06 5.50 -8.14
C GLU A 31 -2.84 6.00 -7.36
N ASP A 32 -2.67 7.32 -7.24
CA ASP A 32 -1.57 7.91 -6.49
C ASP A 32 -1.78 7.69 -4.99
N TRP A 33 -3.00 7.87 -4.48
CA TRP A 33 -3.33 7.53 -3.11
C TRP A 33 -3.15 6.04 -2.81
N ALA A 34 -3.51 5.16 -3.74
CA ALA A 34 -3.34 3.72 -3.58
C ALA A 34 -1.86 3.31 -3.54
N LEU A 35 -1.00 3.95 -4.35
CA LEU A 35 0.44 3.71 -4.34
C LEU A 35 1.13 4.32 -3.12
N LEU A 36 0.73 5.52 -2.67
CA LEU A 36 1.23 6.10 -1.42
C LEU A 36 0.89 5.20 -0.24
N GLN A 37 -0.35 4.73 -0.15
CA GLN A 37 -0.79 3.80 0.89
C GLN A 37 0.03 2.52 0.85
N LEU A 38 0.23 1.94 -0.34
CA LEU A 38 1.03 0.72 -0.50
C LEU A 38 2.46 0.92 -0.01
N ARG A 39 3.15 1.98 -0.45
CA ARG A 39 4.52 2.30 0.00
C ARG A 39 4.62 2.33 1.52
N TYR A 40 3.76 3.13 2.13
CA TYR A 40 3.85 3.41 3.55
C TYR A 40 3.49 2.19 4.39
N GLU A 41 2.47 1.43 4.00
CA GLU A 41 2.09 0.22 4.74
C GLU A 41 3.12 -0.90 4.64
N LEU A 42 3.76 -1.09 3.49
CA LEU A 42 4.83 -2.10 3.37
C LEU A 42 6.08 -1.69 4.15
N PHE A 43 6.40 -0.39 4.18
CA PHE A 43 7.44 0.15 5.04
C PHE A 43 7.11 -0.08 6.53
N LEU A 44 5.90 0.27 6.96
CA LEU A 44 5.44 0.07 8.35
C LEU A 44 5.40 -1.41 8.73
N LEU A 45 4.99 -2.30 7.82
CA LEU A 45 5.02 -3.75 8.02
C LEU A 45 6.42 -4.22 8.40
N GLN A 46 7.42 -3.79 7.65
CA GLN A 46 8.81 -4.18 7.87
C GLN A 46 9.38 -3.57 9.17
N ALA A 47 9.08 -2.28 9.42
CA ALA A 47 9.49 -1.60 10.65
C ALA A 47 8.86 -2.24 11.91
N ALA A 48 7.57 -2.53 11.87
CA ALA A 48 6.85 -3.17 12.97
C ALA A 48 7.32 -4.61 13.19
N TYR A 49 7.51 -5.38 12.12
CA TYR A 49 8.02 -6.75 12.22
C TYR A 49 9.38 -6.80 12.91
N LYS A 50 10.34 -5.95 12.49
CA LYS A 50 11.67 -5.88 13.10
C LYS A 50 11.59 -5.56 14.59
N LYS A 51 10.71 -4.64 14.97
CA LYS A 51 10.50 -4.23 16.37
C LYS A 51 9.87 -5.34 17.22
N ASP A 52 8.89 -6.06 16.68
CA ASP A 52 8.15 -7.09 17.42
C ASP A 52 8.92 -8.41 17.53
N VAL A 53 9.58 -8.82 16.44
CA VAL A 53 10.33 -10.09 16.40
C VAL A 53 11.69 -9.93 17.07
N ASN A 54 12.36 -8.79 16.87
CA ASN A 54 13.62 -8.43 17.52
C ASN A 54 14.67 -9.56 17.52
N ASP A 55 14.81 -10.25 16.38
CA ASP A 55 15.71 -11.39 16.17
C ASP A 55 16.52 -11.14 14.89
N SER A 56 17.85 -11.17 14.99
CA SER A 56 18.75 -10.93 13.86
C SER A 56 18.66 -12.00 12.77
N ASP A 57 18.25 -13.22 13.13
CA ASP A 57 18.08 -14.32 12.18
C ASP A 57 16.75 -14.21 11.42
N ARG A 58 15.89 -13.25 11.79
CA ARG A 58 14.61 -12.93 11.15
C ARG A 58 14.58 -11.46 10.73
N PRO A 59 15.36 -11.08 9.71
CA PRO A 59 15.54 -9.68 9.35
C PRO A 59 14.29 -9.02 8.73
N GLY A 60 13.28 -9.80 8.32
CA GLY A 60 12.06 -9.28 7.73
C GLY A 60 10.99 -10.34 7.50
N VAL A 61 9.85 -9.89 6.98
CA VAL A 61 8.73 -10.77 6.64
C VAL A 61 9.06 -11.60 5.40
N THR A 62 8.94 -12.92 5.48
CA THR A 62 9.09 -13.78 4.30
C THR A 62 7.83 -13.75 3.43
N ASP A 63 7.96 -14.02 2.13
CA ASP A 63 6.82 -14.03 1.19
C ASP A 63 5.73 -15.01 1.65
N ALA A 64 6.12 -16.18 2.16
CA ALA A 64 5.21 -17.19 2.71
C ALA A 64 4.38 -16.70 3.92
N HIS A 65 4.89 -15.74 4.68
CA HIS A 65 4.22 -15.17 5.86
C HIS A 65 3.67 -13.76 5.62
N PHE A 66 3.86 -13.20 4.43
CA PHE A 66 3.49 -11.85 4.07
C PHE A 66 2.01 -11.55 4.35
N GLY A 67 1.11 -12.38 3.81
CA GLY A 67 -0.33 -12.19 4.00
C GLY A 67 -0.76 -12.30 5.48
N PHE A 68 -0.12 -13.18 6.26
CA PHE A 68 -0.39 -13.32 7.69
C PHE A 68 -0.02 -12.05 8.46
N TYR A 69 1.21 -11.54 8.28
CA TYR A 69 1.65 -10.34 9.02
C TYR A 69 0.92 -9.09 8.55
N TYR A 70 0.67 -8.96 7.25
CA TYR A 70 -0.12 -7.84 6.73
C TYR A 70 -1.53 -7.80 7.34
N ASN A 71 -2.22 -8.96 7.40
CA ASN A 71 -3.52 -9.05 8.06
C ASN A 71 -3.42 -8.79 9.57
N ARG A 72 -2.39 -9.31 10.24
CA ARG A 72 -2.18 -9.12 11.68
C ARG A 72 -2.05 -7.64 12.06
N TYR A 73 -1.27 -6.87 11.30
CA TYR A 73 -1.02 -5.46 11.61
C TYR A 73 -2.13 -4.52 11.10
N PHE A 74 -2.61 -4.72 9.87
CA PHE A 74 -3.54 -3.78 9.25
C PHE A 74 -5.00 -4.24 9.28
N ARG A 75 -5.28 -5.48 9.70
CA ARG A 75 -6.62 -6.09 9.71
C ARG A 75 -7.31 -6.04 8.35
N LYS A 76 -6.51 -6.16 7.29
CA LYS A 76 -6.97 -6.19 5.90
C LYS A 76 -6.14 -7.19 5.10
N ASN A 77 -6.69 -7.60 3.95
CA ASN A 77 -5.99 -8.46 3.01
C ASN A 77 -5.41 -7.60 1.89
N LEU A 78 -4.14 -7.82 1.56
CA LEU A 78 -3.51 -7.24 0.38
C LEU A 78 -3.62 -8.23 -0.77
N SER A 79 -4.13 -7.78 -1.92
CA SER A 79 -4.25 -8.59 -3.12
C SER A 79 -3.43 -7.97 -4.23
N PRO A 80 -2.39 -8.65 -4.76
CA PRO A 80 -1.66 -8.16 -5.94
C PRO A 80 -2.59 -7.81 -7.11
N LYS A 81 -3.67 -8.60 -7.30
CA LYS A 81 -4.66 -8.41 -8.36
C LYS A 81 -5.39 -7.07 -8.27
N SER A 82 -5.59 -6.50 -7.07
CA SER A 82 -6.20 -5.17 -6.95
C SER A 82 -5.28 -4.05 -7.44
N TYR A 83 -4.00 -4.32 -7.64
CA TYR A 83 -3.03 -3.40 -8.23
C TYR A 83 -2.70 -3.74 -9.70
N GLY A 84 -3.42 -4.68 -10.30
CA GLY A 84 -3.22 -5.10 -11.68
C GLY A 84 -2.01 -6.00 -11.91
N VAL A 85 -1.48 -6.62 -10.86
CA VAL A 85 -0.31 -7.53 -10.89
C VAL A 85 -0.64 -8.88 -10.26
N ASP A 86 0.24 -9.87 -10.43
CA ASP A 86 -0.07 -11.27 -10.08
C ASP A 86 0.60 -11.75 -8.79
N THR A 87 1.75 -11.18 -8.44
CA THR A 87 2.61 -11.67 -7.35
C THR A 87 2.95 -10.56 -6.36
N ASN A 88 3.34 -10.93 -5.13
CA ASN A 88 3.82 -9.97 -4.13
C ASN A 88 5.12 -9.28 -4.58
N GLN A 89 5.91 -9.97 -5.39
CA GLN A 89 7.12 -9.47 -6.04
C GLN A 89 6.79 -8.39 -7.05
N ASP A 90 5.78 -8.59 -7.89
CA ASP A 90 5.33 -7.57 -8.85
C ASP A 90 4.65 -6.39 -8.16
N LEU A 91 3.95 -6.65 -7.05
CA LEU A 91 3.37 -5.61 -6.22
C LEU A 91 4.47 -4.70 -5.64
N ALA A 92 5.56 -5.29 -5.15
CA ALA A 92 6.71 -4.55 -4.64
C ALA A 92 7.40 -3.69 -5.72
N LYS A 93 7.45 -4.15 -6.97
CA LYS A 93 8.03 -3.38 -8.09
C LYS A 93 7.30 -2.06 -8.35
N LEU A 94 6.01 -1.95 -8.01
CA LEU A 94 5.25 -0.71 -8.12
C LEU A 94 5.76 0.38 -7.16
N VAL A 95 6.43 -0.02 -6.09
CA VAL A 95 6.86 0.81 -4.96
C VAL A 95 8.31 0.54 -4.55
N LYS A 96 9.14 0.20 -5.54
CA LYS A 96 10.55 -0.22 -5.40
C LYS A 96 11.46 0.82 -4.72
N ASP A 97 11.02 2.07 -4.66
CA ASP A 97 11.68 3.16 -3.95
C ASP A 97 11.60 3.01 -2.42
N SER A 98 10.60 2.28 -1.93
CA SER A 98 10.35 2.10 -0.49
C SER A 98 10.65 0.71 0.06
N ILE A 99 10.47 -0.34 -0.76
CA ILE A 99 10.63 -1.73 -0.34
C ILE A 99 11.17 -2.60 -1.47
N ALA A 100 11.80 -3.72 -1.12
CA ALA A 100 12.31 -4.71 -2.05
C ALA A 100 12.15 -6.13 -1.48
N TRP A 101 12.26 -7.13 -2.36
CA TRP A 101 12.38 -8.53 -1.97
C TRP A 101 13.83 -8.98 -2.16
N GLU A 102 14.43 -9.50 -1.11
CA GLU A 102 15.79 -10.05 -1.12
C GLU A 102 15.73 -11.48 -0.57
N ALA A 103 16.03 -12.48 -1.41
CA ALA A 103 15.97 -13.90 -1.04
C ALA A 103 14.66 -14.27 -0.29
N ASP A 104 13.51 -13.86 -0.85
CA ASP A 104 12.15 -14.03 -0.32
C ASP A 104 11.85 -13.31 1.01
N VAL A 105 12.71 -12.39 1.44
CA VAL A 105 12.50 -11.53 2.61
C VAL A 105 12.20 -10.11 2.15
N LEU A 106 11.14 -9.50 2.71
CA LEU A 106 10.81 -8.10 2.48
C LEU A 106 11.82 -7.21 3.21
N THR A 107 12.45 -6.30 2.47
CA THR A 107 13.42 -5.32 2.99
C THR A 107 12.97 -3.90 2.65
N SER A 108 13.50 -2.94 3.40
CA SER A 108 13.32 -1.51 3.13
C SER A 108 14.69 -0.85 3.17
N PRO A 109 15.09 -0.11 2.12
CA PRO A 109 16.30 0.70 2.14
C PRO A 109 16.12 1.99 2.98
N LEU A 110 14.88 2.34 3.32
CA LEU A 110 14.56 3.55 4.06
C LEU A 110 14.91 3.39 5.54
N THR A 111 15.50 4.45 6.09
CA THR A 111 15.87 4.58 7.52
C THR A 111 15.15 5.74 8.20
N CYS A 112 14.11 6.30 7.57
CA CYS A 112 13.34 7.41 8.14
C CYS A 112 12.46 6.94 9.31
N GLU A 113 12.07 7.88 10.18
CA GLU A 113 11.14 7.59 11.26
C GLU A 113 9.76 7.20 10.69
N PRO A 114 9.04 6.24 11.30
CA PRO A 114 7.70 5.88 10.87
C PRO A 114 6.73 7.05 10.76
N THR A 115 6.89 8.09 11.57
CA THR A 115 6.03 9.27 11.54
C THR A 115 6.33 10.23 10.40
N ASP A 116 7.49 10.11 9.74
CA ASP A 116 7.84 10.97 8.60
C ASP A 116 7.25 10.40 7.31
N THR A 117 6.21 11.09 6.82
CA THR A 117 5.52 10.71 5.58
C THR A 117 6.08 11.41 4.33
N SER A 118 7.01 12.34 4.50
CA SER A 118 7.44 13.27 3.45
C SER A 118 8.06 12.52 2.28
N PHE A 119 8.89 11.52 2.56
CA PHE A 119 9.47 10.64 1.54
C PHE A 119 8.39 9.99 0.66
N PHE A 120 7.35 9.40 1.26
CA PHE A 120 6.31 8.68 0.52
C PHE A 120 5.47 9.59 -0.35
N VAL A 121 5.21 10.82 0.11
CA VAL A 121 4.52 11.84 -0.69
C VAL A 121 5.38 12.23 -1.89
N LYS A 122 6.65 12.57 -1.66
CA LYS A 122 7.60 12.95 -2.72
C LYS A 122 7.75 11.84 -3.77
N ALA A 123 8.00 10.60 -3.33
CA ALA A 123 8.15 9.45 -4.22
C ALA A 123 6.88 9.19 -5.05
N THR A 124 5.70 9.37 -4.45
CA THR A 124 4.43 9.22 -5.18
C THR A 124 4.25 10.32 -6.22
N GLU A 125 4.55 11.58 -5.88
CA GLU A 125 4.46 12.68 -6.83
C GLU A 125 5.46 12.53 -7.98
N THR A 126 6.69 12.09 -7.71
CA THR A 126 7.68 11.79 -8.77
C THR A 126 7.14 10.73 -9.73
N HIS A 127 6.60 9.62 -9.21
CA HIS A 127 5.99 8.58 -10.04
C HIS A 127 4.74 9.07 -10.79
N ARG A 128 3.92 9.95 -10.20
CA ARG A 128 2.76 10.55 -10.87
C ARG A 128 3.21 11.36 -12.08
N ARG A 129 4.18 12.27 -11.90
CA ARG A 129 4.72 13.11 -12.98
C ARG A 129 5.34 12.28 -14.10
N GLU A 130 6.17 11.29 -13.75
CA GLU A 130 6.78 10.39 -14.74
C GLU A 130 5.71 9.63 -15.54
N ARG A 131 4.72 9.07 -14.84
CA ARG A 131 3.61 8.34 -15.45
C ARG A 131 2.81 9.24 -16.39
N GLN A 132 2.47 10.45 -15.96
CA GLN A 132 1.70 11.41 -16.78
C GLN A 132 2.47 11.76 -18.06
N ARG A 133 3.77 12.07 -17.96
CA ARG A 133 4.62 12.36 -19.12
C ARG A 133 4.68 11.21 -20.12
N ARG A 134 4.75 9.97 -19.63
CA ARG A 134 4.73 8.77 -20.50
C ARG A 134 3.38 8.60 -21.21
N VAL A 135 2.27 8.79 -20.49
CA VAL A 135 0.92 8.76 -21.08
C VAL A 135 0.74 9.85 -22.13
N ASP A 136 1.19 11.07 -21.85
CA ASP A 136 1.10 12.20 -22.79
C ASP A 136 1.97 11.99 -24.04
N ALA A 137 3.05 11.22 -23.92
CA ALA A 137 3.89 10.77 -25.04
C ALA A 137 3.29 9.56 -25.81
N GLY A 138 2.11 9.07 -25.44
CA GLY A 138 1.42 7.95 -26.09
C GLY A 138 1.86 6.57 -25.62
N ASP A 139 2.66 6.46 -24.55
CA ASP A 139 2.98 5.19 -23.92
C ASP A 139 1.82 4.74 -23.02
N GLU A 140 0.85 4.08 -23.63
CA GLU A 140 -0.33 3.53 -22.96
C GLU A 140 0.01 2.46 -21.90
N THR A 141 1.23 1.90 -21.92
CA THR A 141 1.68 0.92 -20.91
C THR A 141 1.95 1.57 -19.54
N ALA A 142 2.08 2.89 -19.49
CA ALA A 142 2.24 3.63 -18.25
C ALA A 142 0.95 3.73 -17.42
N ARG A 143 -0.23 3.42 -17.99
CA ARG A 143 -1.49 3.48 -17.24
C ARG A 143 -1.57 2.39 -16.18
N LEU A 144 -1.92 2.80 -14.96
CA LEU A 144 -2.13 1.90 -13.83
C LEU A 144 -3.52 1.25 -13.91
N LYS A 145 -3.61 -0.02 -13.47
CA LYS A 145 -4.86 -0.80 -13.42
C LYS A 145 -5.22 -1.14 -11.98
N ILE A 146 -5.33 -0.11 -11.14
CA ILE A 146 -5.64 -0.28 -9.72
C ILE A 146 -7.17 -0.32 -9.56
N ALA A 147 -7.66 -1.41 -8.98
CA ALA A 147 -9.07 -1.57 -8.67
C ALA A 147 -9.44 -0.81 -7.38
N PRO A 148 -10.69 -0.33 -7.24
CA PRO A 148 -11.17 0.33 -6.02
C PRO A 148 -10.93 -0.48 -4.73
N ASP A 149 -10.87 -1.80 -4.85
CA ASP A 149 -10.62 -2.73 -3.76
C ASP A 149 -9.23 -2.56 -3.10
N ALA A 150 -8.26 -1.96 -3.80
CA ALA A 150 -6.92 -1.71 -3.28
C ALA A 150 -6.89 -0.83 -2.02
N MET A 151 -7.82 0.12 -1.92
CA MET A 151 -7.93 1.05 -0.79
C MET A 151 -9.10 0.74 0.15
N LYS A 152 -9.70 -0.45 0.07
CA LYS A 152 -10.76 -0.84 1.01
C LYS A 152 -10.21 -0.83 2.44
N LYS A 153 -10.89 -0.06 3.31
CA LYS A 153 -10.58 -0.04 4.74
C LYS A 153 -10.75 -1.43 5.34
N ALA A 154 -9.97 -1.71 6.38
CA ALA A 154 -10.14 -2.91 7.20
C ALA A 154 -11.63 -3.08 7.53
N GLY A 155 -12.19 -4.23 7.15
CA GLY A 155 -13.59 -4.51 7.38
C GLY A 155 -13.87 -4.40 8.88
N SER A 156 -14.82 -3.55 9.25
CA SER A 156 -15.54 -3.73 10.51
C SER A 156 -16.03 -5.18 10.51
N GLY A 157 -15.51 -5.99 11.43
CA GLY A 157 -15.92 -7.38 11.62
C GLY A 157 -17.37 -7.44 12.11
N GLY A 158 -18.32 -7.09 11.24
CA GLY A 158 -19.69 -7.50 11.34
C GLY A 158 -19.78 -8.89 10.75
N SER A 159 -19.87 -9.90 11.61
CA SER A 159 -20.45 -11.19 11.25
C SER A 159 -21.90 -10.96 10.81
N GLY A 160 -22.08 -10.56 9.55
CA GLY A 160 -23.35 -10.49 8.84
C GLY A 160 -23.51 -11.71 7.96
N GLY A 161 -23.18 -12.90 8.50
CA GLY A 161 -23.54 -14.16 7.88
C GLY A 161 -25.05 -14.21 7.77
N LYS A 162 -25.56 -14.00 6.54
CA LYS A 162 -26.96 -14.14 6.16
C LYS A 162 -27.32 -15.62 6.25
N GLY A 163 -27.50 -16.12 7.47
CA GLY A 163 -28.05 -17.43 7.76
C GLY A 163 -29.51 -17.44 7.32
N GLY A 164 -29.79 -18.11 6.20
CA GLY A 164 -31.14 -18.36 5.73
C GLY A 164 -31.97 -19.02 6.82
N GLY A 165 -33.05 -18.37 7.22
CA GLY A 165 -34.03 -18.94 8.13
C GLY A 165 -34.73 -20.12 7.46
N ASN A 166 -34.35 -21.33 7.84
CA ASN A 166 -35.19 -22.51 7.65
C ASN A 166 -35.84 -22.87 8.99
N LYS A 167 -37.08 -22.41 9.18
CA LYS A 167 -37.98 -22.93 10.22
C LYS A 167 -38.37 -24.36 9.82
N GLY A 168 -37.91 -25.35 10.56
CA GLY A 168 -38.37 -26.72 10.35
C GLY A 168 -37.93 -27.71 11.43
N GLY A 169 -38.88 -28.11 12.28
CA GLY A 169 -38.99 -29.47 12.81
C GLY A 169 -38.05 -29.86 13.95
N GLY A 170 -38.59 -29.92 15.16
CA GLY A 170 -37.87 -30.37 16.34
C GLY A 170 -37.48 -31.85 16.35
N LYS A 171 -36.59 -32.19 17.29
CA LYS A 171 -36.63 -33.37 18.16
C LYS A 171 -35.41 -33.32 19.08
N GLY A 172 -35.67 -33.30 20.39
CA GLY A 172 -34.66 -33.20 21.43
C GLY A 172 -33.81 -34.47 21.57
N TRP A 173 -32.58 -34.28 22.02
CA TRP A 173 -31.70 -35.36 22.47
C TRP A 173 -31.06 -34.98 23.81
N LYS A 174 -31.12 -35.93 24.74
CA LYS A 174 -30.74 -35.81 26.14
C LYS A 174 -29.22 -35.83 26.34
N LYS A 175 -28.85 -35.09 27.37
CA LYS A 175 -27.57 -35.01 28.07
C LYS A 175 -27.09 -36.41 28.53
N TRP A 176 -25.80 -36.66 28.35
CA TRP A 176 -24.97 -37.47 29.25
C TRP A 176 -23.90 -36.54 29.80
#